data_AF-A0A2N1Z9S3-F1
#
_entry.id   AF-A0A2N1Z9S3-F1
#
_cell.length_a   1.000
_cell.length_b   1.000
_cell.length_c   1.000
_cell.angle_alpha   90.00
_cell.angle_beta   90.00
_cell.angle_gamma   90.00
#
_symmetry.space_group_name_H-M   'P 1'
#
loop_
_entity.id
_entity.type
_entity.pdbx_description
1 polymer ?
#
loop_
_entity_poly.entity_id
_entity_poly.type
_entity_poly.pdbx_seq_one_letter_code
_entity_poly.pdbx_strand_id
1 'polypeptide(L)'
;MQLTYILIAVSYIALALGTYAFGLMCGRAQEQKRIKPYLEKQRDNLMMQRHSAYIAGKEAAEAIANHSQKLLNTEDYYTLTRAAHELQLAAKTFEAMNSQHALTAANLSAGTLSIAQRMAPKTAANAAAINQQENAA
;
A
#
# COMPACT_ATOMS: atom_id res chain seq x y z
N MET A 1 85.46 17.95 -9.76
CA MET A 1 84.99 18.00 -8.36
C MET A 1 83.64 18.70 -8.23
N GLN A 2 83.46 19.97 -8.65
CA GLN A 2 82.18 20.69 -8.46
C GLN A 2 80.98 20.11 -9.24
N LEU A 3 81.19 19.66 -10.49
CA LEU A 3 80.10 19.16 -11.35
C LEU A 3 79.49 17.84 -10.83
N THR A 4 80.29 16.99 -10.19
CA THR A 4 79.82 15.75 -9.56
C THR A 4 78.97 16.02 -8.33
N TYR A 5 79.29 17.05 -7.52
CA TYR A 5 78.46 17.43 -6.37
C TYR A 5 77.09 17.96 -6.80
N ILE A 6 77.03 18.73 -7.89
CA ILE A 6 75.77 19.26 -8.44
C ILE A 6 74.87 18.11 -8.91
N LEU A 7 75.43 17.12 -9.63
CA LEU A 7 74.66 15.96 -10.09
C LEU A 7 74.14 15.11 -8.92
N ILE A 8 74.94 14.90 -7.89
CA ILE A 8 74.52 14.18 -6.67
C ILE A 8 73.41 14.96 -5.97
N ALA A 9 73.54 16.27 -5.80
CA ALA A 9 72.54 17.11 -5.14
C ALA A 9 71.19 17.10 -5.88
N VAL A 10 71.20 17.23 -7.21
CA VAL A 10 69.98 17.17 -8.03
C VAL A 10 69.31 15.79 -7.92
N SER A 11 70.10 14.71 -7.90
CA SER A 11 69.58 13.35 -7.74
C SER A 11 68.91 13.15 -6.38
N TYR A 12 69.49 13.71 -5.30
CA TYR A 12 68.88 13.67 -3.96
C TYR A 12 67.58 14.46 -3.88
N ILE A 13 67.52 15.64 -4.51
CA ILE A 13 66.31 16.47 -4.54
C ILE A 13 65.19 15.74 -5.31
N ALA A 14 65.51 15.12 -6.45
CA ALA A 14 64.55 14.34 -7.22
C ALA A 14 64.01 13.13 -6.43
N LEU A 15 64.88 12.42 -5.69
CA LEU A 15 64.47 11.32 -4.81
C LEU A 15 63.59 11.79 -3.64
N ALA A 16 63.92 12.93 -3.03
CA ALA A 16 63.14 13.49 -1.94
C ALA A 16 61.73 13.88 -2.41
N LEU A 17 61.61 14.53 -3.57
CA LEU A 17 60.32 14.87 -4.17
C LEU A 17 59.53 13.63 -4.59
N GLY A 18 60.20 12.63 -5.17
CA GLY A 18 59.57 11.37 -5.58
C GLY A 18 58.99 10.59 -4.41
N THR A 19 59.76 10.45 -3.32
CA THR A 19 59.30 9.75 -2.11
C THR A 19 58.19 10.51 -1.39
N TYR A 20 58.25 11.85 -1.34
CA TYR A 20 57.18 12.69 -0.81
C TYR A 20 55.87 12.55 -1.59
N ALA A 21 55.93 12.65 -2.93
CA ALA A 21 54.76 12.49 -3.79
C ALA A 21 54.16 11.08 -3.69
N PHE A 22 55.01 10.06 -3.62
CA PHE A 22 54.58 8.67 -3.45
C PHE A 22 53.86 8.45 -2.10
N GLY A 23 54.39 9.01 -1.01
CA GLY A 23 53.74 8.95 0.31
C GLY A 23 52.35 9.59 0.31
N LEU A 24 52.20 10.76 -0.32
CA LEU A 24 50.91 11.44 -0.49
C LEU A 24 49.89 10.60 -1.28
N MET A 25 50.32 9.98 -2.38
CA MET A 25 49.44 9.10 -3.17
C MET A 25 49.03 7.85 -2.40
N CYS A 26 49.95 7.20 -1.71
CA CYS A 26 49.67 6.01 -0.90
C CYS A 26 48.72 6.32 0.26
N GLY A 27 48.91 7.45 0.95
CA GLY A 27 48.03 7.89 2.03
C GLY A 27 46.59 8.10 1.54
N ARG A 28 46.41 8.82 0.44
CA ARG A 28 45.09 9.04 -0.19
C ARG A 28 44.44 7.73 -0.66
N ALA A 29 45.22 6.83 -1.26
CA ALA A 29 44.72 5.55 -1.71
C ALA A 29 44.28 4.65 -0.55
N GLN A 30 44.99 4.66 0.57
CA GLN A 30 44.59 3.93 1.78
C GLN A 30 43.34 4.53 2.41
N GLU A 31 43.25 5.85 2.48
CA GLU A 31 42.08 6.55 3.03
C GLU A 31 40.82 6.25 2.19
N GLN A 32 40.93 6.31 0.85
CA GLN A 32 39.85 5.91 -0.04
C GLN A 32 39.46 4.44 0.11
N LYS A 33 40.43 3.52 0.22
CA LYS A 33 40.16 2.10 0.46
C LYS A 33 39.45 1.85 1.80
N ARG A 34 39.68 2.71 2.80
CA ARG A 34 39.03 2.60 4.11
C ARG A 34 37.62 3.20 4.11
N ILE A 35 37.42 4.32 3.44
CA ILE A 35 36.15 5.07 3.45
C ILE A 35 35.13 4.48 2.46
N LYS A 36 35.58 4.02 1.29
CA LYS A 36 34.70 3.48 0.24
C LYS A 36 33.80 2.32 0.72
N PRO A 37 34.28 1.28 1.41
CA PRO A 37 33.41 0.20 1.88
C PRO A 37 32.42 0.68 2.95
N TYR A 38 32.79 1.68 3.75
CA TYR A 38 31.88 2.27 4.73
C TYR A 38 30.72 3.02 4.05
N LEU A 39 31.02 3.81 3.01
CA LEU A 39 30.02 4.52 2.22
C LEU A 39 29.12 3.56 1.45
N GLU A 40 29.67 2.50 0.85
CA GLU A 40 28.91 1.46 0.16
C GLU A 40 27.94 0.77 1.13
N LYS A 41 28.42 0.39 2.32
CA LYS A 41 27.56 -0.21 3.36
C LYS A 41 26.42 0.71 3.79
N GLN A 42 26.68 2.00 3.98
CA GLN A 42 25.64 2.97 4.33
C GLN A 42 24.62 3.15 3.20
N ARG A 43 25.08 3.19 1.94
CA ARG A 43 24.21 3.25 0.77
C ARG A 43 23.29 2.03 0.69
N ASP A 44 23.85 0.83 0.88
CA ASP A 44 23.10 -0.41 0.78
C ASP A 44 22.09 -0.55 1.93
N ASN A 45 22.44 -0.13 3.14
CA ASN A 45 21.49 -0.03 4.26
C ASN A 45 20.33 0.92 3.93
N LEU A 46 20.63 2.08 3.36
CA LEU A 46 19.61 3.07 3.01
C LEU A 46 18.70 2.55 1.88
N MET A 47 19.25 1.83 0.90
CA MET A 47 18.46 1.19 -0.15
C MET A 47 17.53 0.10 0.43
N MET A 48 18.03 -0.73 1.36
CA MET A 48 17.20 -1.73 2.05
C MET A 48 16.07 -1.08 2.84
N GLN A 49 16.34 -0.01 3.60
CA GLN A 49 15.32 0.71 4.36
C GLN A 49 14.25 1.35 3.45
N ARG A 50 14.65 1.93 2.31
CA ARG A 50 13.71 2.46 1.33
C ARG A 50 12.84 1.36 0.74
N HIS A 51 13.42 0.20 0.44
CA HIS A 51 12.68 -0.92 -0.10
C HIS A 51 11.65 -1.45 0.91
N SER A 52 12.04 -1.62 2.18
CA SER A 52 11.10 -2.05 3.23
C SER A 52 9.98 -1.03 3.46
N ALA A 53 10.30 0.27 3.44
CA ALA A 53 9.30 1.32 3.57
C ALA A 53 8.32 1.33 2.39
N TYR A 54 8.82 1.07 1.17
CA TYR A 54 7.99 0.97 -0.02
C TYR A 54 7.02 -0.23 0.06
N ILE A 55 7.50 -1.40 0.49
CA ILE A 55 6.64 -2.58 0.67
C ILE A 55 5.57 -2.30 1.72
N ALA A 56 5.95 -1.78 2.89
CA ALA A 56 5.00 -1.45 3.94
C ALA A 56 3.95 -0.41 3.49
N GLY A 57 4.38 0.60 2.71
CA GLY A 57 3.48 1.59 2.13
C GLY A 57 2.50 0.98 1.12
N LYS A 58 2.97 0.02 0.31
CA LYS A 58 2.13 -0.68 -0.66
C LYS A 58 1.08 -1.55 0.05
N GLU A 59 1.48 -2.32 1.06
CA GLU A 59 0.57 -3.15 1.85
C GLU A 59 -0.48 -2.30 2.58
N ALA A 60 -0.08 -1.16 3.14
CA ALA A 60 -1.02 -0.21 3.77
C ALA A 60 -2.02 0.36 2.75
N ALA A 61 -1.56 0.74 1.55
CA ALA A 61 -2.43 1.24 0.49
C ALA A 61 -3.43 0.17 0.01
N GLU A 62 -2.99 -1.07 -0.16
CA GLU A 62 -3.86 -2.21 -0.50
C GLU A 62 -4.87 -2.50 0.62
N ALA A 63 -4.46 -2.43 1.89
CA ALA A 63 -5.37 -2.60 3.03
C ALA A 63 -6.45 -1.50 3.08
N ILE A 64 -6.09 -0.24 2.81
CA ILE A 64 -7.03 0.88 2.75
C ILE A 64 -8.00 0.69 1.57
N ALA A 65 -7.49 0.32 0.39
CA ALA A 65 -8.34 0.07 -0.78
C ALA A 65 -9.35 -1.05 -0.51
N ASN A 66 -8.89 -2.19 0.02
CA ASN A 66 -9.76 -3.31 0.39
C ASN A 66 -10.79 -2.92 1.46
N HIS A 67 -10.40 -2.12 2.44
CA HIS A 67 -11.33 -1.64 3.47
C HIS A 67 -12.38 -0.70 2.89
N SER A 68 -11.98 0.24 2.04
CA SER A 68 -12.89 1.20 1.40
C SER A 68 -13.90 0.50 0.48
N GLN A 69 -13.47 -0.51 -0.27
CA GLN A 69 -14.37 -1.30 -1.12
C GLN A 69 -15.36 -2.12 -0.29
N LYS A 70 -14.94 -2.64 0.87
CA LYS A 70 -15.84 -3.32 1.81
C LYS A 70 -16.89 -2.36 2.38
N LEU A 71 -16.51 -1.11 2.68
CA LEU A 71 -17.43 -0.09 3.18
C LEU A 71 -18.47 0.33 2.12
N LEU A 72 -18.04 0.54 0.87
CA LEU A 72 -18.97 0.82 -0.24
C LEU A 72 -20.02 -0.29 -0.40
N ASN A 73 -19.57 -1.55 -0.46
CA ASN A 73 -20.47 -2.68 -0.61
C ASN A 73 -21.46 -2.80 0.57
N THR A 74 -21.06 -2.41 1.79
CA THR A 74 -21.99 -2.38 2.93
C THR A 74 -23.01 -1.26 2.83
N GLU A 75 -22.63 -0.07 2.39
CA GLU A 75 -23.58 1.05 2.18
C GLU A 75 -24.59 0.73 1.07
N ASP A 76 -24.13 0.13 -0.03
CA ASP A 76 -24.99 -0.33 -1.12
C ASP A 76 -25.98 -1.40 -0.66
N TYR A 77 -25.55 -2.31 0.22
CA TYR A 77 -26.45 -3.29 0.83
C TYR A 77 -27.56 -2.63 1.65
N TYR A 78 -27.22 -1.73 2.57
CA TYR A 78 -28.20 -1.08 3.44
C TYR A 78 -29.17 -0.19 2.65
N THR A 79 -28.68 0.54 1.66
CA THR A 79 -29.52 1.39 0.80
C THR A 79 -30.50 0.57 -0.02
N LEU A 80 -30.07 -0.54 -0.63
CA LEU A 80 -30.95 -1.46 -1.36
C LEU A 80 -31.99 -2.12 -0.46
N THR A 81 -31.61 -2.50 0.77
CA THR A 81 -32.54 -3.13 1.73
C THR A 81 -33.61 -2.13 2.18
N ARG A 82 -33.23 -0.87 2.42
CA ARG A 82 -34.16 0.21 2.75
C ARG A 82 -35.10 0.51 1.58
N ALA A 83 -34.58 0.63 0.37
CA ALA A 83 -35.39 0.83 -0.83
C ALA A 83 -36.41 -0.30 -1.04
N ALA A 84 -36.01 -1.56 -0.80
CA ALA A 84 -36.94 -2.69 -0.85
C ALA A 84 -38.08 -2.55 0.17
N HIS A 85 -37.78 -2.17 1.41
CA HIS A 85 -38.80 -1.97 2.44
C HIS A 85 -39.74 -0.79 2.11
N GLU A 86 -39.21 0.29 1.55
CA GLU A 86 -40.01 1.44 1.08
C GLU A 86 -40.92 1.04 -0.10
N LEU A 87 -40.43 0.23 -1.04
CA LEU A 87 -41.23 -0.34 -2.13
C LEU A 87 -42.32 -1.30 -1.62
N GLN A 88 -42.04 -2.07 -0.57
CA GLN A 88 -43.02 -2.94 0.07
C GLN A 88 -44.13 -2.15 0.76
N LEU A 89 -43.78 -1.05 1.44
CA LEU A 89 -44.74 -0.10 1.99
C LEU A 89 -45.60 0.50 0.88
N ALA A 90 -44.98 0.94 -0.23
CA ALA A 90 -45.69 1.45 -1.40
C ALA A 90 -46.66 0.41 -1.98
N ALA A 91 -46.23 -0.85 -2.11
CA ALA A 91 -47.08 -1.94 -2.58
C ALA A 91 -48.35 -2.11 -1.71
N LYS A 92 -48.19 -2.11 -0.37
CA LYS A 92 -49.32 -2.16 0.56
C LYS A 92 -50.25 -0.95 0.43
N THR A 93 -49.71 0.23 0.19
CA THR A 93 -50.54 1.43 -0.04
C THR A 93 -51.32 1.34 -1.36
N PHE A 94 -50.69 0.85 -2.43
CA PHE A 94 -51.36 0.65 -3.71
C PHE A 94 -52.41 -0.47 -3.64
N GLU A 95 -52.17 -1.51 -2.87
CA GLU A 95 -53.13 -2.59 -2.60
C GLU A 95 -54.35 -2.06 -1.84
N ALA A 96 -54.13 -1.26 -0.79
CA ALA A 96 -55.21 -0.58 -0.07
C ALA A 96 -56.01 0.39 -0.96
N MET A 97 -55.37 0.93 -2.01
CA MET A 97 -56.00 1.79 -3.02
C MET A 97 -56.57 1.02 -4.22
N ASN A 98 -56.53 -0.32 -4.22
CA ASN A 98 -56.98 -1.17 -5.33
C ASN A 98 -56.33 -0.85 -6.69
N SER A 99 -55.07 -0.40 -6.66
CA SER A 99 -54.30 -0.01 -7.84
C SER A 99 -53.51 -1.19 -8.43
N GLN A 100 -53.49 -1.31 -9.76
CA GLN A 100 -52.69 -2.31 -10.47
C GLN A 100 -51.17 -2.21 -10.19
N HIS A 101 -50.71 -1.06 -9.69
CA HIS A 101 -49.31 -0.83 -9.34
C HIS A 101 -48.86 -1.59 -8.08
N ALA A 102 -49.78 -2.18 -7.32
CA ALA A 102 -49.46 -2.98 -6.14
C ALA A 102 -48.58 -4.20 -6.50
N LEU A 103 -48.95 -4.94 -7.55
CA LEU A 103 -48.19 -6.10 -8.02
C LEU A 103 -46.80 -5.70 -8.54
N THR A 104 -46.71 -4.59 -9.28
CA THR A 104 -45.43 -4.09 -9.79
C THR A 104 -44.50 -3.66 -8.66
N ALA A 105 -45.01 -2.92 -7.67
CA ALA A 105 -44.24 -2.49 -6.51
C ALA A 105 -43.78 -3.67 -5.65
N ALA A 106 -44.64 -4.69 -5.45
CA ALA A 106 -44.27 -5.92 -4.75
C ALA A 106 -43.17 -6.71 -5.47
N ASN A 107 -43.26 -6.83 -6.80
CA ASN A 107 -42.23 -7.51 -7.61
C ASN A 107 -40.90 -6.75 -7.59
N LEU A 108 -40.91 -5.42 -7.64
CA LEU A 108 -39.72 -4.59 -7.53
C LEU A 108 -39.09 -4.66 -6.13
N SER A 109 -39.91 -4.70 -5.07
CA SER A 109 -39.46 -4.94 -3.70
C SER A 109 -38.76 -6.30 -3.58
N ALA A 110 -39.35 -7.37 -4.10
CA ALA A 110 -38.74 -8.70 -4.05
C ALA A 110 -37.43 -8.75 -4.85
N GLY A 111 -37.41 -8.12 -6.04
CA GLY A 111 -36.22 -8.03 -6.88
C GLY A 111 -35.07 -7.29 -6.20
N THR A 112 -35.34 -6.11 -5.64
CA THR A 112 -34.33 -5.29 -4.91
C THR A 112 -33.80 -6.00 -3.68
N LEU A 113 -34.66 -6.68 -2.93
CA LEU A 113 -34.26 -7.47 -1.76
C LEU A 113 -33.39 -8.69 -2.15
N SER A 114 -33.69 -9.34 -3.27
CA SER A 114 -32.86 -10.44 -3.80
C SER A 114 -31.45 -9.98 -4.21
N ILE A 115 -31.35 -8.78 -4.79
CA ILE A 115 -30.07 -8.17 -5.18
C ILE A 115 -29.29 -7.80 -3.92
N ALA A 116 -29.95 -7.19 -2.92
CA ALA A 116 -29.33 -6.89 -1.63
C ALA A 116 -28.80 -8.16 -0.96
N GLN A 117 -29.56 -9.26 -0.93
CA GLN A 117 -29.11 -10.54 -0.36
C GLN A 117 -27.87 -11.11 -1.04
N ARG A 118 -27.74 -10.97 -2.36
CA ARG A 118 -26.52 -11.38 -3.09
C ARG A 118 -25.31 -10.51 -2.76
N MET A 119 -25.55 -9.27 -2.34
CA MET A 119 -24.52 -8.30 -1.95
C MET A 119 -24.26 -8.28 -0.43
N ALA A 120 -24.97 -9.11 0.34
CA ALA A 120 -24.98 -9.04 1.79
C ALA A 120 -23.57 -9.20 2.38
N PRO A 121 -23.14 -8.32 3.30
CA PRO A 121 -21.94 -8.56 4.07
C PRO A 121 -22.11 -9.86 4.88
N LYS A 122 -21.04 -10.65 5.03
CA LYS A 122 -21.05 -11.95 5.75
C LYS A 122 -21.71 -11.92 7.13
N THR A 123 -21.79 -10.75 7.78
CA THR A 123 -22.49 -10.52 9.05
C THR A 123 -24.02 -10.46 8.92
N ALA A 124 -24.56 -9.92 7.83
CA ALA A 124 -26.01 -9.82 7.60
C ALA A 124 -26.63 -11.15 7.17
N ALA A 125 -25.88 -12.01 6.46
CA ALA A 125 -26.30 -13.37 6.14
C ALA A 125 -26.56 -14.22 7.40
N ASN A 126 -25.73 -14.05 8.43
CA ASN A 126 -25.91 -14.75 9.72
C ASN A 126 -27.09 -14.20 10.53
N ALA A 127 -27.33 -12.88 10.51
CA ALA A 127 -28.47 -12.28 11.20
C ALA A 127 -29.82 -12.67 10.55
N ALA A 128 -29.86 -12.82 9.21
CA ALA A 128 -31.04 -13.30 8.51
C ALA A 128 -31.32 -14.79 8.79
N ALA A 129 -30.28 -15.62 8.91
CA ALA A 129 -30.42 -17.03 9.26
C ALA A 129 -30.96 -17.24 10.68
N ILE A 130 -30.56 -16.40 11.64
CA ILE A 130 -31.05 -16.46 13.03
C ILE A 130 -32.54 -16.09 13.12
N ASN A 131 -32.96 -15.03 12.43
CA ASN A 131 -34.39 -14.63 12.40
C ASN A 131 -35.30 -15.63 11.67
N GLN A 132 -34.76 -16.41 10.73
CA GLN A 132 -35.50 -17.50 10.07
C GLN A 132 -35.64 -18.74 10.98
N GLN A 133 -34.70 -18.98 11.89
CA GLN A 133 -34.83 -20.04 12.89
C GLN A 133 -35.83 -19.69 13.99
N GLU A 134 -35.92 -18.44 14.43
CA GLU A 134 -36.91 -18.03 15.44
C GLU A 134 -38.36 -18.02 14.93
N ASN A 135 -38.60 -17.78 13.65
CA ASN A 135 -39.96 -17.85 13.07
C ASN A 135 -40.41 -19.26 12.64
N ALA A 136 -39.53 -20.27 12.76
CA ALA A 136 -39.81 -21.66 12.41
C ALA A 136 -39.91 -22.61 13.64
N ALA A 137 -39.77 -22.07 14.85
CA ALA A 137 -39.95 -22.75 16.13
C ALA A 137 -41.25 -22.28 16.81
#